data_AF-A0AAU8ZJ72-F1
#
_entry.id   AF-A0AAU8ZJ72-F1
#
_cell.length_a   1.000
_cell.length_b   1.000
_cell.length_c   1.000
_cell.angle_alpha   90.00
_cell.angle_beta   90.00
_cell.angle_gamma   90.00
#
_symmetry.space_group_name_H-M   'P 1'
#
loop_
_entity.id
_entity.type
_entity.pdbx_description
1 polymer ?
#
loop_
_entity_poly.entity_id
_entity_poly.type
_entity_poly.pdbx_seq_one_letter_code
_entity_poly.pdbx_strand_id
1 'polypeptide(L)'
;MALPERRYYTLDKAIKVIGNEIEFSDLIHFASIGLLQLCIKIPAAGFHFFNENDEVFKIEIESNSTLWLEEESRLENEAEIKKIIDEYGKIPDKNSQLSYRYFHYSSDYFSITEAFDNLRNEKKIDKIDGLVAIPHTSISSDELDIVNEVTDIILVDSFDIPRCENFKKTSDYAPSDFYLSDWYEAKVKDLLITDHELSILMDGGHIVDEGLARNNSNIKNSRYEKKTKNKERTTANQATYIKFLLLLSGFTNDELRQSPQTLLDLISKKSIAAGIEMPVISDNTMKDWLSRARDIQILQPK
;
A
#
# COMPACT_ATOMS: atom_id res chain seq x y z
N MET A 1 33.81 17.50 -26.26
CA MET A 1 33.72 17.63 -24.79
C MET A 1 32.86 16.50 -24.30
N ALA A 2 33.28 15.77 -23.27
CA ALA A 2 32.43 14.76 -22.65
C ALA A 2 31.26 15.48 -21.95
N LEU A 3 30.04 14.96 -22.10
CA LEU A 3 28.89 15.43 -21.33
C LEU A 3 29.01 14.92 -19.89
N PRO A 4 28.46 15.65 -18.89
CA PRO A 4 28.41 15.16 -17.52
C PRO A 4 27.57 13.87 -17.44
N GLU A 5 27.95 12.98 -16.54
CA GLU A 5 27.18 11.77 -16.25
C GLU A 5 25.81 12.13 -15.68
N ARG A 6 24.80 11.34 -16.05
CA ARG A 6 23.43 11.52 -15.56
C ARG A 6 23.31 10.80 -14.22
N ARG A 7 22.74 11.47 -13.23
CA ARG A 7 22.39 10.86 -11.92
C ARG A 7 21.25 9.84 -12.01
N TYR A 8 20.45 9.91 -13.06
CA TYR A 8 19.34 8.99 -13.28
C TYR A 8 18.89 9.01 -14.74
N TYR A 9 18.21 7.95 -15.14
CA TYR A 9 17.79 7.67 -16.50
C TYR A 9 16.31 7.32 -16.52
N THR A 10 15.61 7.68 -17.60
CA THR A 10 14.34 7.03 -17.94
C THR A 10 14.64 5.59 -18.36
N LEU A 11 13.66 4.69 -18.23
CA LEU A 11 13.85 3.28 -18.57
C LEU A 11 14.37 3.09 -20.01
N ASP A 12 13.79 3.79 -20.99
CA ASP A 12 14.27 3.78 -22.39
C ASP A 12 15.74 4.18 -22.57
N LYS A 13 16.23 5.09 -21.72
CA LYS A 13 17.62 5.55 -21.78
C LYS A 13 18.54 4.56 -21.09
N ALA A 14 18.10 3.94 -20.00
CA ALA A 14 18.83 2.90 -19.30
C ALA A 14 19.08 1.69 -20.21
N ILE A 15 18.06 1.23 -20.93
CA ILE A 15 18.17 0.15 -21.93
C ILE A 15 19.28 0.44 -22.95
N LYS A 16 19.32 1.68 -23.46
CA LYS A 16 20.34 2.11 -24.42
C LYS A 16 21.75 2.16 -23.81
N VAL A 17 21.86 2.52 -22.53
CA VAL A 17 23.15 2.55 -21.81
C VAL A 17 23.68 1.13 -21.56
N ILE A 18 22.80 0.17 -21.28
CA ILE A 18 23.14 -1.26 -21.13
C ILE A 18 23.47 -1.91 -22.48
N GLY A 19 23.28 -1.21 -23.61
CA GLY A 19 23.61 -1.71 -24.95
C GLY A 19 22.44 -2.41 -25.66
N ASN A 20 21.21 -2.24 -25.17
CA ASN A 20 20.01 -2.94 -25.64
C ASN A 20 20.08 -4.47 -25.50
N GLU A 21 20.82 -4.96 -24.49
CA GLU A 21 20.86 -6.40 -24.16
C GLU A 21 19.61 -6.86 -23.40
N ILE A 22 18.84 -5.91 -22.87
CA ILE A 22 17.60 -6.15 -22.13
C ILE A 22 16.47 -5.28 -22.70
N GLU A 23 15.24 -5.68 -22.43
CA GLU A 23 14.02 -4.97 -22.83
C GLU A 23 13.38 -4.22 -21.67
N PHE A 24 12.34 -3.43 -21.96
CA PHE A 24 11.54 -2.75 -20.96
C PHE A 24 10.90 -3.74 -19.98
N SER A 25 10.39 -4.86 -20.49
CA SER A 25 9.80 -5.96 -19.71
C SER A 25 10.78 -6.53 -18.69
N ASP A 26 12.06 -6.68 -19.06
CA ASP A 26 13.11 -7.16 -18.15
C ASP A 26 13.33 -6.20 -16.98
N LEU A 27 13.35 -4.87 -17.25
CA LEU A 27 13.49 -3.87 -16.18
C LEU A 27 12.31 -3.91 -15.21
N ILE A 28 11.08 -4.05 -15.72
CA ILE A 28 9.88 -4.18 -14.88
C ILE A 28 9.94 -5.48 -14.08
N HIS A 29 10.36 -6.59 -14.70
CA HIS A 29 10.52 -7.88 -14.04
C HIS A 29 11.57 -7.83 -12.93
N PHE A 30 12.76 -7.28 -13.19
CA PHE A 30 13.80 -7.13 -12.16
C PHE A 30 13.34 -6.24 -11.01
N ALA A 31 12.52 -5.23 -11.31
CA ALA A 31 11.92 -4.39 -10.28
C ALA A 31 10.85 -5.13 -9.48
N SER A 32 10.03 -5.98 -10.10
CA SER A 32 8.98 -6.74 -9.42
C SER A 32 9.53 -7.80 -8.46
N ILE A 33 10.64 -8.46 -8.83
CA ILE A 33 11.29 -9.46 -7.98
C ILE A 33 12.27 -8.84 -6.98
N GLY A 34 12.36 -7.50 -6.93
CA GLY A 34 13.16 -6.77 -5.95
C GLY A 34 14.67 -6.83 -6.20
N LEU A 35 15.12 -7.07 -7.44
CA LEU A 35 16.55 -6.95 -7.82
C LEU A 35 16.92 -5.54 -8.27
N LEU A 36 15.93 -4.75 -8.68
CA LEU A 36 16.09 -3.38 -9.15
C LEU A 36 15.15 -2.44 -8.39
N GLN A 37 15.65 -1.26 -8.00
CA GLN A 37 14.81 -0.24 -7.39
C GLN A 37 14.44 0.84 -8.43
N LEU A 38 13.16 0.92 -8.78
CA LEU A 38 12.65 1.99 -9.64
C LEU A 38 12.17 3.17 -8.78
N CYS A 39 12.43 4.36 -9.28
CA CYS A 39 12.15 5.61 -8.59
C CYS A 39 11.20 6.48 -9.41
N ILE A 40 10.54 7.41 -8.72
CA ILE A 40 9.87 8.56 -9.33
C ILE A 40 10.41 9.84 -8.72
N LYS A 41 10.28 10.94 -9.45
CA LYS A 41 10.61 12.26 -8.91
C LYS A 41 9.46 12.75 -8.04
N ILE A 42 9.78 13.26 -6.85
CA ILE A 42 8.79 13.91 -5.99
C ILE A 42 8.18 15.10 -6.75
N PRO A 43 6.85 15.16 -6.92
CA PRO A 43 6.22 16.28 -7.61
C PRO A 43 6.45 17.58 -6.84
N ALA A 44 6.74 18.68 -7.55
CA ALA A 44 7.03 19.98 -6.91
C ALA A 44 5.86 20.52 -6.07
N ALA A 45 4.62 20.18 -6.43
CA ALA A 45 3.44 20.54 -5.65
C ALA A 45 3.21 19.59 -4.45
N GLY A 46 3.90 18.45 -4.38
CA GLY A 46 3.58 17.32 -3.52
C GLY A 46 2.68 16.28 -4.19
N PHE A 47 2.40 15.19 -3.49
CA PHE A 47 1.52 14.13 -3.97
C PHE A 47 0.06 14.52 -3.84
N HIS A 48 -0.73 14.23 -4.87
CA HIS A 48 -2.15 14.55 -4.95
C HIS A 48 -2.91 13.45 -5.67
N PHE A 49 -4.21 13.33 -5.38
CA PHE A 49 -5.15 12.55 -6.16
C PHE A 49 -6.37 13.39 -6.55
N PHE A 50 -7.08 12.95 -7.59
CA PHE A 50 -8.33 13.53 -8.05
C PHE A 50 -9.48 12.61 -7.65
N ASN A 51 -10.55 13.15 -7.07
CA ASN A 51 -11.76 12.36 -6.83
C ASN A 51 -12.65 12.28 -8.09
N GLU A 52 -13.75 11.54 -8.00
CA GLU A 52 -14.76 11.40 -9.08
C GLU A 52 -15.39 12.74 -9.52
N ASN A 53 -15.23 13.80 -8.74
CA ASN A 53 -15.74 15.15 -9.02
C ASN A 53 -14.63 16.12 -9.49
N ASP A 54 -13.46 15.62 -9.89
CA ASP A 54 -12.27 16.41 -10.28
C ASP A 54 -11.72 17.35 -9.18
N GLU A 55 -12.06 17.10 -7.91
CA GLU A 55 -11.47 17.83 -6.79
C GLU A 55 -10.08 17.27 -6.45
N VAL A 56 -9.12 18.17 -6.22
CA VAL A 56 -7.74 17.81 -5.90
C VAL A 56 -7.54 17.70 -4.40
N PHE A 57 -7.14 16.52 -3.94
CA PHE A 57 -6.77 16.28 -2.54
C PHE A 57 -5.27 16.09 -2.44
N LYS A 58 -4.67 16.74 -1.45
CA LYS A 58 -3.27 16.54 -1.10
C LYS A 58 -3.13 15.24 -0.32
N ILE A 59 -2.19 14.40 -0.75
CA ILE A 59 -1.81 13.19 -0.04
C ILE A 59 -0.79 13.58 1.03
N GLU A 60 -1.10 13.29 2.29
CA GLU A 60 -0.18 13.50 3.40
C GLU A 60 0.87 12.39 3.43
N ILE A 61 2.09 12.73 3.84
CA ILE A 61 3.21 11.79 3.93
C ILE A 61 3.60 11.68 5.40
N GLU A 62 3.64 10.46 5.90
CA GLU A 62 4.14 10.13 7.23
C GLU A 62 5.42 9.31 7.12
N SER A 63 6.35 9.49 8.06
CA SER A 63 7.61 8.74 8.06
C SER A 63 7.69 7.73 9.20
N ASN A 64 8.32 6.58 8.91
CA ASN A 64 8.72 5.58 9.89
C ASN A 64 10.11 5.80 10.51
N SER A 65 10.75 6.93 10.24
CA SER A 65 12.09 7.19 10.77
C SER A 65 12.17 6.99 12.29
N THR A 66 13.31 6.45 12.73
CA THR A 66 13.60 6.16 14.12
C THR A 66 14.62 7.14 14.67
N LEU A 67 14.40 7.58 15.91
CA LEU A 67 15.34 8.39 16.68
C LEU A 67 15.83 7.63 17.91
N TRP A 68 17.14 7.64 18.13
CA TRP A 68 17.79 7.05 19.29
C TRP A 68 18.27 8.16 20.23
N LEU A 69 17.33 8.84 20.89
CA LEU A 69 17.71 9.86 21.87
C LEU A 69 18.18 9.18 23.16
N GLU A 70 19.37 9.56 23.64
CA GLU A 70 19.84 9.15 24.98
C GLU A 70 18.85 9.63 26.05
N GLU A 71 18.59 8.80 27.08
CA GLU A 71 17.64 9.09 28.16
C GLU A 71 17.92 10.43 28.86
N GLU A 72 19.20 10.80 29.00
CA GLU A 72 19.65 12.05 29.61
C GLU A 72 19.10 13.28 28.88
N SER A 73 19.05 13.25 27.54
CA SER A 73 18.52 14.33 26.71
C SER A 73 17.00 14.50 26.81
N ARG A 74 16.28 13.45 27.22
CA ARG A 74 14.83 13.50 27.51
C ARG A 74 14.58 14.09 28.90
N LEU A 75 15.39 13.70 29.88
CA LEU A 75 15.30 14.16 31.27
C LEU A 75 15.63 15.65 31.41
N GLU A 76 16.60 16.16 30.63
CA GLU A 76 16.92 17.60 30.59
C GLU A 76 15.72 18.46 30.16
N ASN A 77 15.00 18.04 29.12
CA ASN A 77 13.80 18.76 28.65
C ASN A 77 12.65 18.68 29.66
N GLU A 78 12.43 17.52 30.31
CA GLU A 78 11.40 17.38 31.34
C GLU A 78 11.69 18.28 32.55
N ALA A 79 12.95 18.36 32.97
CA ALA A 79 13.38 19.21 34.07
C ALA A 79 13.20 20.71 33.74
N GLU A 80 13.50 21.11 32.51
CA GLU A 80 13.33 22.50 32.05
C GLU A 80 11.84 22.90 31.97
N ILE A 81 10.97 22.01 31.50
CA ILE A 81 9.52 22.23 31.51
C ILE A 81 8.99 22.32 32.93
N LYS A 82 9.45 21.42 33.81
CA LYS A 82 9.06 21.44 35.21
C LYS A 82 9.50 22.74 35.89
N LYS A 83 10.68 23.25 35.58
CA LYS A 83 11.18 24.54 36.07
C LYS A 83 10.31 25.71 35.61
N ILE A 84 9.86 25.73 34.35
CA ILE A 84 8.95 26.77 33.85
C ILE A 84 7.58 26.71 34.55
N ILE A 85 7.05 25.50 34.77
CA ILE A 85 5.79 25.30 35.51
C ILE A 85 5.94 25.77 36.96
N ASP A 86 7.04 25.41 37.62
CA ASP A 86 7.32 25.77 39.01
C ASP A 86 7.54 27.29 39.19
N GLU A 87 8.21 27.94 38.25
CA GLU A 87 8.55 29.36 38.33
C GLU A 87 7.38 30.29 37.94
N TYR A 88 6.60 29.90 36.93
CA TYR A 88 5.56 30.77 36.36
C TYR A 88 4.13 30.28 36.61
N GLY A 89 3.95 29.11 37.24
CA GLY A 89 2.63 28.53 37.55
C GLY A 89 1.77 28.23 36.32
N LYS A 90 2.38 28.26 35.12
CA LYS A 90 1.71 28.08 33.84
C LYS A 90 2.32 26.90 33.14
N ILE A 91 1.47 25.95 32.75
CA ILE A 91 1.81 24.98 31.72
C ILE A 91 2.12 25.82 30.47
N PRO A 92 3.30 25.65 29.84
CA PRO A 92 3.58 26.29 28.56
C PRO A 92 2.37 26.05 27.65
N ASP A 93 1.83 27.11 27.05
CA ASP A 93 0.71 26.98 26.12
C ASP A 93 1.07 25.87 25.12
N LYS A 94 0.11 25.04 24.70
CA LYS A 94 0.38 24.02 23.68
C LYS A 94 1.03 24.66 22.44
N ASN A 95 0.76 25.94 22.19
CA ASN A 95 1.34 26.72 21.09
C ASN A 95 2.59 27.55 21.46
N SER A 96 3.05 27.51 22.71
CA SER A 96 4.35 28.07 23.07
C SER A 96 5.44 27.16 22.51
N GLN A 97 6.00 27.60 21.38
CA GLN A 97 7.03 26.94 20.58
C GLN A 97 8.22 26.49 21.45
N LEU A 98 8.22 25.25 21.92
CA LEU A 98 9.38 24.60 22.51
C LEU A 98 9.77 23.39 21.66
N SER A 99 10.73 23.67 20.78
CA SER A 99 11.76 22.77 20.28
C SER A 99 11.33 21.59 19.39
N TYR A 100 10.80 21.88 18.20
CA TYR A 100 11.01 20.92 17.11
C TYR A 100 12.52 20.72 16.93
N ARG A 101 13.00 19.48 17.10
CA ARG A 101 14.35 19.10 16.68
C ARG A 101 14.29 18.67 15.23
N TYR A 102 15.17 19.26 14.42
CA TYR A 102 15.23 19.00 12.98
C TYR A 102 16.32 17.98 12.67
N PHE A 103 15.91 16.88 12.04
CA PHE A 103 16.80 15.81 11.61
C PHE A 103 16.81 15.77 10.10
N HIS A 104 18.00 15.51 9.56
CA HIS A 104 18.26 15.65 8.13
C HIS A 104 18.87 14.36 7.62
N TYR A 105 18.44 13.95 6.43
CA TYR A 105 19.13 12.98 5.60
C TYR A 105 19.28 13.55 4.20
N SER A 106 20.43 13.32 3.58
CA SER A 106 20.70 13.70 2.19
C SER A 106 21.63 12.70 1.54
N SER A 107 21.26 12.24 0.35
CA SER A 107 22.10 11.50 -0.58
C SER A 107 22.18 12.25 -1.92
N ASP A 108 22.77 11.62 -2.94
CA ASP A 108 22.83 12.17 -4.29
C ASP A 108 21.48 12.25 -5.01
N TYR A 109 20.50 11.45 -4.55
CA TYR A 109 19.17 11.30 -5.17
C TYR A 109 18.03 11.83 -4.32
N PHE A 110 18.16 11.82 -2.99
CA PHE A 110 17.06 12.08 -2.07
C PHE A 110 17.50 12.95 -0.90
N SER A 111 16.62 13.83 -0.45
CA SER A 111 16.82 14.58 0.78
C SER A 111 15.51 14.73 1.55
N ILE A 112 15.62 14.62 2.87
CA ILE A 112 14.50 14.83 3.78
C ILE A 112 14.95 15.59 5.02
N THR A 113 14.07 16.47 5.48
CA THR A 113 14.15 17.16 6.76
C THR A 113 12.88 16.88 7.53
N GLU A 114 13.04 16.33 8.73
CA GLU A 114 11.95 15.97 9.61
C GLU A 114 12.04 16.75 10.92
N ALA A 115 10.90 17.26 11.36
CA ALA A 115 10.73 17.96 12.62
C ALA A 115 10.09 16.99 13.63
N PHE A 116 10.73 16.84 14.79
CA PHE A 116 10.23 16.01 15.87
C PHE A 116 9.92 16.86 17.10
N ASP A 117 8.68 16.74 17.57
CA ASP A 117 8.25 17.26 18.87
C ASP A 117 8.37 16.15 19.91
N ASN A 118 9.41 16.24 20.74
CA ASN A 118 9.68 15.25 21.77
C ASN A 118 8.59 15.17 22.85
N LEU A 119 7.85 16.25 23.09
CA LEU A 119 6.83 16.32 24.14
C LEU A 119 5.53 15.66 23.72
N ARG A 120 5.18 15.85 22.45
CA ARG A 120 3.98 15.25 21.87
C ARG A 120 4.24 13.90 21.23
N ASN A 121 5.52 13.52 21.10
CA ASN A 121 5.94 12.38 20.31
C ASN A 121 5.37 12.46 18.87
N GLU A 122 5.32 13.67 18.34
CA GLU A 122 4.80 13.98 17.01
C GLU A 122 5.99 14.16 16.06
N LYS A 123 5.86 13.57 14.87
CA LYS A 123 6.85 13.66 13.79
C LYS A 123 6.18 14.25 12.56
N LYS A 124 6.88 15.16 11.90
CA LYS A 124 6.39 15.85 10.72
C LYS A 124 7.51 15.98 9.69
N ILE A 125 7.19 15.67 8.45
CA ILE A 125 8.07 15.96 7.32
C ILE A 125 7.98 17.47 7.04
N ASP A 126 9.09 18.17 7.22
CA ASP A 126 9.20 19.62 6.94
C ASP A 126 9.55 19.85 5.47
N LYS A 127 10.51 19.08 4.95
CA LYS A 127 10.94 19.15 3.56
C LYS A 127 11.29 17.76 3.04
N ILE A 128 10.87 17.47 1.82
CA ILE A 128 11.23 16.26 1.09
C ILE A 128 11.49 16.65 -0.38
N ASP A 129 12.58 16.18 -0.96
CA ASP A 129 12.97 16.53 -2.33
C ASP A 129 13.84 15.44 -2.96
N GLY A 130 13.85 15.39 -4.30
CA GLY A 130 14.60 14.42 -5.10
C GLY A 130 13.74 13.27 -5.62
N LEU A 131 14.30 12.06 -5.56
CA LEU A 131 13.67 10.81 -5.99
C LEU A 131 13.18 10.01 -4.79
N VAL A 132 12.04 9.35 -4.94
CA VAL A 132 11.55 8.33 -4.01
C VAL A 132 11.44 7.00 -4.74
N ALA A 133 11.77 5.92 -4.05
CA ALA A 133 11.73 4.60 -4.63
C ALA A 133 10.37 3.94 -4.42
N ILE A 134 9.87 3.29 -5.47
CA ILE A 134 8.64 2.50 -5.41
C ILE A 134 8.98 1.12 -4.83
N PRO A 135 8.23 0.64 -3.82
CA PRO A 135 8.38 -0.70 -3.28
C PRO A 135 8.20 -1.77 -4.37
N HIS A 136 9.07 -2.79 -4.36
CA HIS A 136 8.97 -3.87 -5.34
C HIS A 136 7.61 -4.57 -5.31
N THR A 137 6.99 -4.67 -4.12
CA THR A 137 5.65 -5.23 -3.91
C THR A 137 4.54 -4.47 -4.64
N SER A 138 4.69 -3.15 -4.82
CA SER A 138 3.73 -2.34 -5.58
C SER A 138 3.85 -2.65 -7.07
N ILE A 139 5.06 -2.91 -7.57
CA ILE A 139 5.30 -3.25 -8.98
C ILE A 139 4.90 -4.70 -9.27
N SER A 140 5.20 -5.63 -8.35
CA SER A 140 4.89 -7.06 -8.54
C SER A 140 3.42 -7.37 -8.70
N SER A 141 2.56 -6.55 -8.10
CA SER A 141 1.11 -6.72 -8.18
C SER A 141 0.58 -6.43 -9.59
N ASP A 142 1.23 -5.51 -10.30
CA ASP A 142 0.79 -4.99 -11.59
C ASP A 142 1.74 -5.39 -12.75
N GLU A 143 2.78 -6.18 -12.49
CA GLU A 143 3.86 -6.51 -13.44
C GLU A 143 3.33 -6.97 -14.80
N LEU A 144 2.46 -7.99 -14.81
CA LEU A 144 1.92 -8.55 -16.03
C LEU A 144 1.06 -7.54 -16.80
N ASP A 145 0.30 -6.70 -16.10
CA ASP A 145 -0.56 -5.72 -16.73
C ASP A 145 0.26 -4.56 -17.31
N ILE A 146 1.36 -4.16 -16.65
CA ILE A 146 2.30 -3.16 -17.16
C ILE A 146 3.03 -3.68 -18.39
N VAL A 147 3.57 -4.91 -18.33
CA VAL A 147 4.33 -5.52 -19.45
C VAL A 147 3.44 -5.75 -20.67
N ASN A 148 2.17 -6.09 -20.47
CA ASN A 148 1.20 -6.28 -21.55
C ASN A 148 0.50 -4.97 -21.98
N GLU A 149 0.95 -3.81 -21.48
CA GLU A 149 0.38 -2.49 -21.78
C GLU A 149 -1.14 -2.37 -21.47
N VAL A 150 -1.63 -3.16 -20.52
CA VAL A 150 -3.02 -3.12 -20.01
C VAL A 150 -3.22 -1.93 -19.08
N THR A 151 -2.19 -1.59 -18.29
CA THR A 151 -2.16 -0.42 -17.40
C THR A 151 -0.88 0.38 -17.59
N ASP A 152 -0.95 1.70 -17.46
CA ASP A 152 0.18 2.61 -17.40
C ASP A 152 0.36 3.25 -16.01
N ILE A 153 -0.35 2.73 -15.00
CA ILE A 153 -0.40 3.24 -13.63
C ILE A 153 0.01 2.14 -12.64
N ILE A 154 0.81 2.53 -11.64
CA ILE A 154 1.14 1.74 -10.46
C ILE A 154 0.52 2.44 -9.25
N LEU A 155 -0.26 1.71 -8.46
CA LEU A 155 -0.83 2.22 -7.22
C LEU A 155 0.19 2.09 -6.09
N VAL A 156 0.53 3.21 -5.47
CA VAL A 156 1.56 3.28 -4.44
C VAL A 156 0.98 3.86 -3.16
N ASP A 157 1.13 3.17 -2.04
CA ASP A 157 0.71 3.63 -0.70
C ASP A 157 1.90 4.02 0.19
N SER A 158 3.13 3.76 -0.30
CA SER A 158 4.35 3.98 0.44
C SER A 158 5.55 4.11 -0.48
N PHE A 159 6.58 4.79 0.01
CA PHE A 159 7.84 4.96 -0.71
C PHE A 159 9.02 4.55 0.15
N ASP A 160 10.08 4.08 -0.51
CA ASP A 160 11.40 3.88 0.07
C ASP A 160 12.34 5.03 -0.21
N ILE A 161 13.39 5.08 0.60
CA ILE A 161 14.58 5.86 0.29
C ILE A 161 15.35 5.13 -0.82
N PRO A 162 15.71 5.80 -1.93
CA PRO A 162 16.53 5.20 -2.97
C PRO A 162 17.88 4.70 -2.40
N ARG A 163 18.30 3.49 -2.79
CA ARG A 163 19.63 2.96 -2.47
C ARG A 163 20.69 3.92 -3.00
N CYS A 164 21.70 4.14 -2.18
CA CYS A 164 22.83 4.99 -2.53
C CYS A 164 24.06 4.54 -1.76
N GLU A 165 25.23 4.82 -2.33
CA GLU A 165 26.52 4.56 -1.70
C GLU A 165 26.86 5.65 -0.68
N ASN A 166 26.58 6.90 -1.03
CA ASN A 166 26.99 8.07 -0.26
C ASN A 166 25.79 8.85 0.28
N PHE A 167 25.72 8.98 1.60
CA PHE A 167 24.72 9.81 2.27
C PHE A 167 25.27 10.48 3.52
N LYS A 168 24.59 11.54 3.95
CA LYS A 168 24.81 12.24 5.21
C LYS A 168 23.51 12.24 5.99
N LYS A 169 23.60 12.06 7.31
CA LYS A 169 22.45 12.15 8.20
C LYS A 169 22.83 12.78 9.53
N THR A 170 21.84 13.36 10.22
CA THR A 170 22.00 13.75 11.62
C THR A 170 22.35 12.52 12.47
N SER A 171 23.20 12.70 13.48
CA SER A 171 23.49 11.67 14.49
C SER A 171 22.19 11.17 15.13
N ASP A 172 22.14 9.89 15.48
CA ASP A 172 21.02 9.25 16.17
C ASP A 172 19.68 9.20 15.41
N TYR A 173 19.70 9.61 14.15
CA TYR A 173 18.56 9.52 13.24
C TYR A 173 18.76 8.36 12.26
N ALA A 174 17.75 7.52 12.11
CA ALA A 174 17.68 6.47 11.11
C ALA A 174 16.45 6.73 10.24
N PRO A 175 16.63 7.27 9.02
CA PRO A 175 15.51 7.48 8.12
C PRO A 175 14.97 6.13 7.64
N SER A 176 13.66 6.06 7.40
CA SER A 176 12.97 4.84 6.95
C SER A 176 12.00 5.15 5.82
N ASP A 177 11.24 4.14 5.41
CA ASP A 177 10.09 4.22 4.52
C ASP A 177 9.06 5.30 4.94
N PHE A 178 8.32 5.77 3.94
CA PHE A 178 7.28 6.78 4.05
C PHE A 178 5.94 6.18 3.67
N TYR A 179 4.88 6.47 4.42
CA TYR A 179 3.51 6.10 4.08
C TYR A 179 2.75 7.30 3.55
N LEU A 180 1.83 7.02 2.65
CA LEU A 180 0.89 7.97 2.11
C LEU A 180 -0.46 7.80 2.82
N SER A 181 -1.15 8.91 3.07
CA SER A 181 -2.50 8.88 3.65
C SER A 181 -3.55 8.28 2.70
N ASP A 182 -3.23 8.20 1.40
CA ASP A 182 -4.05 7.63 0.33
C ASP A 182 -3.15 7.09 -0.79
N TRP A 183 -3.74 6.39 -1.75
CA TRP A 183 -3.01 5.84 -2.91
C TRP A 183 -2.56 6.94 -3.86
N TYR A 184 -1.33 6.82 -4.34
CA TYR A 184 -0.78 7.65 -5.40
C TYR A 184 -0.64 6.86 -6.70
N GLU A 185 -1.13 7.44 -7.79
CA GLU A 185 -1.04 6.87 -9.14
C GLU A 185 0.29 7.28 -9.80
N ALA A 186 1.30 6.43 -9.67
CA ALA A 186 2.58 6.62 -10.34
C ALA A 186 2.47 6.14 -11.79
N LYS A 187 2.82 7.00 -12.76
CA LYS A 187 2.79 6.61 -14.18
C LYS A 187 4.06 5.86 -14.55
N VAL A 188 3.89 4.76 -15.29
CA VAL A 188 4.98 3.90 -15.77
C VAL A 188 6.03 4.69 -16.56
N LYS A 189 5.59 5.66 -17.38
CA LYS A 189 6.50 6.53 -18.16
C LYS A 189 7.37 7.47 -17.32
N ASP A 190 6.97 7.73 -16.07
CA ASP A 190 7.67 8.63 -15.14
C ASP A 190 8.66 7.86 -14.25
N LEU A 191 8.79 6.55 -14.45
CA LEU A 191 9.76 5.70 -13.77
C LEU A 191 11.19 6.03 -14.20
N LEU A 192 12.07 6.04 -13.21
CA LEU A 192 13.47 6.39 -13.32
C LEU A 192 14.32 5.32 -12.64
N ILE A 193 15.52 5.12 -13.18
CA ILE A 193 16.58 4.31 -12.56
C ILE A 193 17.77 5.22 -12.25
N THR A 194 18.29 5.15 -11.03
CA THR A 194 19.50 5.91 -10.65
C THR A 194 20.72 5.33 -11.35
N ASP A 195 21.78 6.12 -11.54
CA ASP A 195 23.06 5.60 -12.04
C ASP A 195 23.67 4.54 -11.09
N HIS A 196 23.46 4.68 -9.79
CA HIS A 196 23.85 3.66 -8.81
C HIS A 196 23.11 2.34 -9.04
N GLU A 197 21.79 2.37 -9.22
CA GLU A 197 21.00 1.16 -9.49
C GLU A 197 21.34 0.52 -10.82
N LEU A 198 21.59 1.34 -11.83
CA LEU A 198 22.01 0.86 -13.13
C LEU A 198 23.35 0.10 -13.02
N SER A 199 24.28 0.61 -12.22
CA SER A 199 25.58 -0.04 -11.97
C SER A 199 25.40 -1.38 -11.25
N ILE A 200 24.55 -1.42 -10.21
CA ILE A 200 24.20 -2.67 -9.49
C ILE A 200 23.61 -3.71 -10.45
N LEU A 201 22.69 -3.29 -11.32
CA LEU A 201 22.04 -4.18 -12.28
C LEU A 201 23.06 -4.76 -13.28
N MET A 202 23.97 -3.92 -13.79
CA MET A 202 25.04 -4.35 -14.71
C MET A 202 26.02 -5.34 -14.07
N ASP A 203 26.16 -5.32 -12.75
CA ASP A 203 26.98 -6.25 -11.98
C ASP A 203 26.22 -7.55 -11.56
N GLY A 204 25.01 -7.77 -12.10
CA GLY A 204 24.20 -8.96 -11.84
C GLY A 204 23.05 -8.78 -10.86
N GLY A 205 22.84 -7.55 -10.37
CA GLY A 205 21.74 -7.20 -9.49
C GLY A 205 21.95 -7.61 -8.03
N HIS A 206 21.25 -6.91 -7.13
CA HIS A 206 21.25 -7.20 -5.71
C HIS A 206 19.84 -7.03 -5.14
N ILE A 207 19.44 -7.95 -4.26
CA ILE A 207 18.14 -7.89 -3.57
C ILE A 207 18.02 -6.55 -2.82
N VAL A 208 16.90 -5.87 -3.00
CA VAL A 208 16.53 -4.67 -2.26
C VAL A 208 16.10 -5.12 -0.86
N ASP A 209 16.87 -4.74 0.16
CA ASP A 209 16.47 -4.95 1.55
C ASP A 209 15.25 -4.07 1.87
N GLU A 210 14.11 -4.71 2.15
CA GLU A 210 12.93 -3.97 2.61
C GLU A 210 13.21 -3.38 4.00
N GLY A 211 12.80 -2.12 4.21
CA GLY A 211 12.89 -1.48 5.53
C GLY A 211 12.29 -2.37 6.63
N LEU A 212 12.98 -2.44 7.77
CA LEU A 212 12.67 -3.27 8.96
C LEU A 212 11.18 -3.24 9.41
N ALA A 213 10.43 -2.21 9.04
CA ALA A 213 9.02 -2.02 9.39
C ALA A 213 8.02 -2.72 8.45
N ARG A 214 8.33 -2.99 7.18
CA ARG A 214 7.36 -3.56 6.21
C ARG A 214 6.92 -4.98 6.52
N ASN A 215 7.81 -5.78 7.11
CA ASN A 215 7.46 -7.09 7.64
C ASN A 215 6.38 -7.04 8.74
N ASN A 216 6.22 -5.89 9.42
CA ASN A 216 5.22 -5.69 10.48
C ASN A 216 4.03 -4.81 10.06
N SER A 217 4.17 -3.90 9.09
CA SER A 217 3.08 -3.02 8.64
C SER A 217 2.11 -3.69 7.68
N ASN A 218 2.52 -4.75 6.95
CA ASN A 218 1.56 -5.61 6.23
C ASN A 218 0.55 -6.32 7.18
N ILE A 219 0.87 -6.43 8.48
CA ILE A 219 -0.04 -6.94 9.52
C ILE A 219 -0.95 -5.82 10.10
N LYS A 220 -0.56 -4.53 9.96
CA LYS A 220 -1.30 -3.39 10.52
C LYS A 220 -2.12 -2.60 9.49
N ASN A 221 -1.70 -2.52 8.23
CA ASN A 221 -2.48 -1.85 7.16
C ASN A 221 -3.66 -2.72 6.68
N SER A 222 -3.62 -4.04 6.91
CA SER A 222 -4.84 -4.88 6.87
C SER A 222 -5.87 -4.57 7.97
N ARG A 223 -5.56 -3.67 8.93
CA ARG A 223 -6.51 -3.21 9.96
C ARG A 223 -7.12 -1.83 9.67
N TYR A 224 -6.60 -1.06 8.71
CA TYR A 224 -7.17 0.24 8.36
C TYR A 224 -8.29 0.18 7.30
N GLU A 225 -8.55 -1.00 6.72
CA GLU A 225 -9.90 -1.38 6.26
C GLU A 225 -10.72 -2.02 7.39
N LYS A 226 -10.81 -1.32 8.53
CA LYS A 226 -12.00 -1.40 9.37
C LYS A 226 -12.83 -0.13 9.16
N LYS A 227 -13.26 0.09 7.92
CA LYS A 227 -14.66 0.49 7.73
C LYS A 227 -15.46 -0.48 8.59
N THR A 228 -16.34 0.05 9.42
CA THR A 228 -17.34 -0.67 10.20
C THR A 228 -18.07 -1.64 9.27
N LYS A 229 -17.50 -2.83 9.07
CA LYS A 229 -18.22 -3.99 8.59
C LYS A 229 -19.17 -4.29 9.74
N ASN A 230 -20.39 -3.73 9.63
CA ASN A 230 -21.56 -4.48 10.03
C ASN A 230 -21.26 -5.93 9.68
N LYS A 231 -21.26 -6.82 10.67
CA LYS A 231 -21.03 -8.26 10.48
C LYS A 231 -21.97 -8.72 9.36
N GLU A 232 -21.53 -8.64 8.11
CA GLU A 232 -22.22 -9.25 7.02
C GLU A 232 -22.11 -10.72 7.31
N ARG A 233 -23.25 -11.32 7.64
CA ARG A 233 -23.36 -12.77 7.84
C ARG A 233 -23.06 -13.41 6.49
N THR A 234 -21.78 -13.62 6.19
CA THR A 234 -21.28 -14.22 4.94
C THR A 234 -21.98 -15.53 4.63
N THR A 235 -22.26 -16.33 5.66
CA THR A 235 -23.04 -17.57 5.53
C THR A 235 -24.51 -17.36 5.14
N ALA A 236 -25.14 -16.26 5.56
CA ALA A 236 -26.49 -15.89 5.13
C ALA A 236 -26.52 -15.33 3.71
N ASN A 237 -25.49 -14.58 3.32
CA ASN A 237 -25.36 -14.07 1.95
C ASN A 237 -25.10 -15.21 0.95
N GLN A 238 -24.21 -16.15 1.28
CA GLN A 238 -23.97 -17.38 0.50
C GLN A 238 -25.25 -18.22 0.38
N ALA A 239 -25.97 -18.42 1.49
CA ALA A 239 -27.26 -19.10 1.49
C ALA A 239 -28.31 -18.41 0.60
N THR A 240 -28.36 -17.07 0.63
CA THR A 240 -29.28 -16.28 -0.19
C THR A 240 -28.92 -16.39 -1.68
N TYR A 241 -27.64 -16.40 -2.01
CA TYR A 241 -27.14 -16.60 -3.36
C TYR A 241 -27.53 -17.99 -3.90
N ILE A 242 -27.33 -19.05 -3.11
CA ILE A 242 -27.75 -20.41 -3.47
C ILE A 242 -29.27 -20.49 -3.69
N LYS A 243 -30.07 -19.88 -2.81
CA LYS A 243 -31.53 -19.79 -2.97
C LYS A 243 -31.92 -19.09 -4.29
N PHE A 244 -31.24 -18.01 -4.65
CA PHE A 244 -31.47 -17.30 -5.90
C PHE A 244 -31.14 -18.15 -7.14
N LEU A 245 -30.03 -18.87 -7.14
CA LEU A 245 -29.66 -19.77 -8.23
C LEU A 245 -30.67 -20.90 -8.43
N LEU A 246 -31.24 -21.44 -7.34
CA LEU A 246 -32.30 -22.44 -7.42
C LEU A 246 -33.58 -21.87 -8.05
N LEU A 247 -33.97 -20.64 -7.68
CA LEU A 247 -35.11 -19.95 -8.31
C LEU A 247 -34.87 -19.72 -9.81
N LEU A 248 -33.67 -19.28 -10.21
CA LEU A 248 -33.29 -19.13 -11.61
C LEU A 248 -33.31 -20.46 -12.38
N SER A 249 -33.01 -21.56 -11.69
CA SER A 249 -33.07 -22.92 -12.23
C SER A 249 -34.50 -23.49 -12.29
N GLY A 250 -35.50 -22.64 -12.07
CA GLY A 250 -36.92 -22.95 -12.22
C GLY A 250 -37.52 -23.72 -11.04
N PHE A 251 -36.94 -23.63 -9.84
CA PHE A 251 -37.61 -24.06 -8.61
C PHE A 251 -38.55 -22.95 -8.13
N THR A 252 -39.72 -23.34 -7.64
CA THR A 252 -40.68 -22.42 -7.02
C THR A 252 -40.37 -22.22 -5.53
N ASN A 253 -40.84 -21.10 -4.96
CA ASN A 253 -40.68 -20.85 -3.53
C ASN A 253 -41.33 -21.94 -2.65
N ASP A 254 -42.39 -22.60 -3.13
CA ASP A 254 -43.06 -23.68 -2.40
C ASP A 254 -42.23 -24.97 -2.41
N GLU A 255 -41.54 -25.28 -3.52
CA GLU A 255 -40.59 -26.39 -3.59
C GLU A 255 -39.38 -26.17 -2.67
N LEU A 256 -38.90 -24.93 -2.56
CA LEU A 256 -37.79 -24.56 -1.67
C LEU A 256 -38.15 -24.64 -0.17
N ARG A 257 -39.44 -24.76 0.17
CA ARG A 257 -39.94 -24.94 1.55
C ARG A 257 -40.15 -26.41 1.93
N GLN A 258 -39.96 -27.34 0.99
CA GLN A 258 -40.05 -28.77 1.26
C GLN A 258 -38.89 -29.25 2.14
N SER A 259 -38.96 -30.49 2.62
CA SER A 259 -37.88 -31.05 3.43
C SER A 259 -36.56 -31.08 2.63
N PRO A 260 -35.40 -30.86 3.28
CA PRO A 260 -34.09 -30.83 2.62
C PRO A 260 -33.81 -32.07 1.76
N GLN A 261 -34.17 -33.26 2.24
CA GLN A 261 -34.02 -34.51 1.50
C GLN A 261 -34.82 -34.52 0.19
N THR A 262 -36.08 -34.08 0.21
CA THR A 262 -36.93 -34.02 -0.99
C THR A 262 -36.37 -33.02 -2.00
N LEU A 263 -35.83 -31.89 -1.52
CA LEU A 263 -35.22 -30.90 -2.40
C LEU A 263 -33.90 -31.40 -3.01
N LEU A 264 -33.07 -32.10 -2.24
CA LEU A 264 -31.85 -32.74 -2.76
C LEU A 264 -32.18 -33.80 -3.81
N ASP A 265 -33.24 -34.58 -3.62
CA ASP A 265 -33.70 -35.56 -4.61
C ASP A 265 -34.17 -34.89 -5.91
N LEU A 266 -34.85 -33.74 -5.83
CA LEU A 266 -35.28 -32.96 -6.99
C LEU A 266 -34.09 -32.32 -7.73
N ILE A 267 -33.13 -31.75 -7.00
CA ILE A 267 -31.90 -31.20 -7.56
C ILE A 267 -31.09 -32.30 -8.23
N SER A 268 -30.91 -33.45 -7.57
CA SER A 268 -30.21 -34.61 -8.12
C SER A 268 -30.84 -35.10 -9.41
N LYS A 269 -32.18 -35.22 -9.47
CA LYS A 269 -32.89 -35.58 -10.71
C LYS A 269 -32.65 -34.59 -11.84
N LYS A 270 -32.65 -33.28 -11.56
CA LYS A 270 -32.36 -32.25 -12.57
C LYS A 270 -30.89 -32.26 -13.02
N SER A 271 -29.95 -32.46 -12.09
CA SER A 271 -28.53 -32.55 -12.40
C SER A 271 -28.21 -33.78 -13.26
N ILE A 272 -28.80 -34.94 -12.94
CA ILE A 272 -28.68 -36.16 -13.77
C ILE A 272 -29.26 -35.91 -15.17
N ALA A 273 -30.43 -35.28 -15.27
CA ALA A 273 -31.02 -34.93 -16.56
C ALA A 273 -30.17 -33.95 -17.38
N ALA A 274 -29.37 -33.11 -16.70
CA ALA A 274 -28.42 -32.18 -17.31
C ALA A 274 -27.02 -32.79 -17.54
N GLY A 275 -26.79 -34.07 -17.16
CA GLY A 275 -25.50 -34.74 -17.29
C GLY A 275 -24.43 -34.23 -16.32
N ILE A 276 -24.81 -33.61 -15.21
CA ILE A 276 -23.92 -33.02 -14.21
C ILE A 276 -23.84 -33.94 -12.99
N GLU A 277 -22.62 -34.29 -12.59
CA GLU A 277 -22.38 -35.04 -11.37
C GLU A 277 -22.54 -34.14 -10.14
N MET A 278 -23.40 -34.56 -9.21
CA MET A 278 -23.73 -33.80 -8.01
C MET A 278 -22.76 -34.13 -6.87
N PRO A 279 -22.21 -33.12 -6.17
CA PRO A 279 -21.44 -33.38 -4.96
C PRO A 279 -22.33 -33.96 -3.86
N VAL A 280 -21.74 -34.75 -2.95
CA VAL A 280 -22.47 -35.30 -1.80
C VAL A 280 -22.75 -34.18 -0.79
N ILE A 281 -23.99 -33.72 -0.73
CA ILE A 281 -24.45 -32.70 0.22
C ILE A 281 -25.27 -33.40 1.31
N SER A 282 -24.94 -33.16 2.58
CA SER A 282 -25.72 -33.69 3.69
C SER A 282 -27.00 -32.90 3.92
N ASP A 283 -28.06 -33.57 4.42
CA ASP A 283 -29.32 -32.92 4.80
C ASP A 283 -29.13 -31.74 5.76
N ASN A 284 -28.20 -31.87 6.71
CA ASN A 284 -27.90 -30.83 7.68
C ASN A 284 -27.29 -29.59 7.01
N THR A 285 -26.40 -29.80 6.03
CA THR A 285 -25.79 -28.72 5.26
C THR A 285 -26.83 -27.97 4.44
N MET A 286 -27.73 -28.72 3.77
CA MET A 286 -28.78 -28.12 2.94
C MET A 286 -29.79 -27.34 3.79
N LYS A 287 -30.19 -27.89 4.94
CA LYS A 287 -31.08 -27.22 5.90
C LYS A 287 -30.47 -25.93 6.45
N ASP A 288 -29.18 -25.96 6.77
CA ASP A 288 -28.46 -24.78 7.27
C ASP A 288 -28.35 -23.68 6.22
N TRP A 289 -28.20 -24.02 4.94
CA TRP A 289 -28.22 -23.04 3.87
C TRP A 289 -29.60 -22.41 3.72
N LEU A 290 -30.66 -23.21 3.57
CA LEU A 290 -32.01 -22.66 3.35
C LEU A 290 -32.53 -21.83 4.53
N SER A 291 -32.27 -22.26 5.76
CA SER A 291 -32.73 -21.55 6.97
C SER A 291 -32.04 -20.20 7.19
N ARG A 292 -30.83 -20.02 6.66
CA ARG A 292 -30.06 -18.76 6.76
C ARG A 292 -30.26 -17.83 5.57
N ALA A 293 -30.83 -18.34 4.48
CA ALA A 293 -31.13 -17.57 3.29
C ALA A 293 -32.21 -16.51 3.59
N ARG A 294 -31.95 -15.26 3.21
CA ARG A 294 -32.92 -14.17 3.37
C ARG A 294 -34.03 -14.31 2.33
N ASP A 295 -35.16 -13.65 2.57
CA ASP A 295 -36.19 -13.53 1.56
C ASP A 295 -35.73 -12.55 0.46
N ILE A 296 -35.81 -13.02 -0.79
CA ILE A 296 -35.39 -12.27 -1.95
C ILE A 296 -36.60 -11.48 -2.42
N GLN A 297 -36.61 -10.18 -2.17
CA GLN A 297 -37.62 -9.28 -2.75
C GLN A 297 -37.24 -9.02 -4.21
N ILE A 298 -38.11 -9.45 -5.12
CA ILE A 298 -37.96 -9.14 -6.54
C ILE A 298 -38.23 -7.64 -6.68
N LEU A 299 -37.19 -6.85 -6.93
CA LEU A 299 -37.35 -5.47 -7.35
C LEU A 299 -38.03 -5.47 -8.72
N GLN A 300 -39.27 -5.00 -8.77
CA GLN A 300 -39.98 -4.78 -10.02
C GLN A 300 -39.17 -3.77 -10.85
N PRO A 301 -38.83 -4.09 -12.11
CA PRO A 301 -38.08 -3.16 -12.95
C PRO A 301 -38.93 -1.90 -13.20
N LYS A 302 -38.28 -0.73 -13.13
CA LYS A 302 -38.88 0.55 -13.53
C LYS A 302 -39.02 0.63 -15.05
#